data_AF-A0A269PRD2-F1
#
_entry.id   AF-A0A269PRD2-F1
#
_cell.length_a   1.000
_cell.length_b   1.000
_cell.length_c   1.000
_cell.angle_alpha   90.00
_cell.angle_beta   90.00
_cell.angle_gamma   90.00
#
_symmetry.space_group_name_H-M   'P 1'
#
loop_
_entity.id
_entity.type
_entity.pdbx_description
1 polymer ?
#
loop_
_entity_poly.entity_id
_entity_poly.type
_entity_poly.pdbx_seq_one_letter_code
_entity_poly.pdbx_strand_id
1 'polypeptide(L)'
;MFIVLLTTFYGSILVLFELTKSTFVHTSIFSLANSALIFIATNIFYLVLLKQYKSQQEIHKTNEVQPKEIKNTQLKTINLFQAELDKLNLFIEEKKFTETNLTIKKLAINLSIPEHQLRELINQQLGFKNFSSFLNSHRVPAACSQFQDINNIRKPILSIALDLGYGSIGPFNRAFKDIAGKTPTEYRKQYIKP
;
A
#
# COMPACT_ATOMS: atom_id res chain seq x y z
N MET A 1 -13.58 20.66 -18.66
CA MET A 1 -15.03 20.96 -18.73
C MET A 1 -15.29 22.41 -19.12
N PHE A 2 -14.71 23.41 -18.46
CA PHE A 2 -14.94 24.84 -18.76
C PHE A 2 -14.54 25.28 -20.18
N ILE A 3 -13.43 24.76 -20.72
CA ILE A 3 -12.93 25.12 -22.06
C ILE A 3 -13.82 24.56 -23.19
N VAL A 4 -14.38 23.37 -22.99
CA VAL A 4 -15.32 22.77 -23.96
C VAL A 4 -16.60 23.61 -24.05
N LEU A 5 -17.11 24.08 -22.90
CA LEU A 5 -18.29 24.96 -22.88
C LEU A 5 -18.04 26.31 -23.57
N LEU A 6 -16.85 26.90 -23.39
CA LEU A 6 -16.45 28.18 -24.02
C LEU A 6 -16.32 28.05 -25.54
N THR A 7 -15.75 26.95 -26.03
CA THR A 7 -15.60 26.70 -27.48
C THR A 7 -16.94 26.39 -28.14
N THR A 8 -17.82 25.62 -27.48
CA THR A 8 -19.19 25.40 -27.98
C THR A 8 -20.03 26.67 -27.98
N PHE A 9 -19.87 27.54 -26.98
CA PHE A 9 -20.61 28.81 -26.90
C PHE A 9 -20.17 29.78 -28.00
N TYR A 10 -18.86 29.88 -28.26
CA TYR A 10 -18.32 30.70 -29.35
C TYR A 10 -18.77 30.20 -30.73
N GLY A 11 -18.79 28.88 -30.95
CA GLY A 11 -19.32 28.28 -32.18
C GLY A 11 -20.79 28.62 -32.43
N SER A 12 -21.62 28.58 -31.39
CA SER A 12 -23.04 28.95 -31.49
C SER A 12 -23.26 30.42 -31.85
N ILE A 13 -22.42 31.33 -31.35
CA ILE A 13 -22.49 32.77 -31.67
C ILE A 13 -22.16 33.02 -33.15
N LEU A 14 -21.16 32.33 -33.71
CA LEU A 14 -20.81 32.45 -35.13
C LEU A 14 -21.93 31.97 -36.04
N VAL A 15 -22.54 30.82 -35.71
CA VAL A 15 -23.69 30.30 -36.47
C VAL A 15 -24.89 31.27 -36.40
N LEU A 16 -25.12 31.91 -35.26
CA LEU A 16 -26.18 32.90 -35.10
C LEU A 16 -25.93 34.15 -35.99
N PHE A 17 -24.68 34.61 -36.05
CA PHE A 17 -24.26 35.74 -36.88
C PHE A 17 -24.36 35.44 -38.38
N GLU A 18 -24.12 34.19 -38.78
CA GLU A 18 -24.24 33.74 -40.18
C GLU A 18 -25.70 33.55 -40.62
N LEU A 19 -26.60 33.21 -39.69
CA LEU A 19 -28.05 33.13 -39.92
C LEU A 19 -28.71 34.51 -40.04
N THR A 20 -28.20 35.52 -39.35
CA THR A 20 -28.58 36.90 -39.62
C THR A 20 -27.93 37.35 -40.94
N LYS A 21 -28.66 37.25 -42.06
CA LYS A 21 -28.29 37.72 -43.41
C LYS A 21 -27.85 39.20 -43.43
N SER A 22 -26.68 39.48 -42.88
CA SER A 22 -26.12 40.82 -42.72
C SER A 22 -25.08 41.02 -43.81
N THR A 23 -25.27 42.04 -44.64
CA THR A 23 -24.36 42.46 -45.72
C THR A 23 -22.94 42.76 -45.23
N PHE A 24 -22.75 42.92 -43.91
CA PHE A 24 -21.48 43.14 -43.25
C PHE A 24 -20.58 41.89 -43.17
N VAL A 25 -21.17 40.69 -43.12
CA VAL A 25 -20.45 39.42 -42.96
C VAL A 25 -19.61 39.09 -44.20
N HIS A 26 -20.02 39.58 -45.37
CA HIS A 26 -19.32 39.35 -46.65
C HIS A 26 -18.14 40.31 -46.89
N THR A 27 -17.87 41.24 -45.98
CA THR A 27 -16.71 42.13 -46.12
C THR A 27 -15.41 41.40 -45.75
N SER A 28 -14.35 41.59 -46.53
CA SER A 28 -13.04 40.98 -46.27
C SER A 28 -12.44 41.39 -44.92
N ILE A 29 -12.86 42.54 -44.38
CA ILE A 29 -12.44 43.04 -43.08
C ILE A 29 -13.02 42.17 -41.95
N PHE A 30 -14.28 41.75 -42.07
CA PHE A 30 -14.95 40.89 -41.09
C PHE A 30 -14.32 39.50 -41.05
N SER A 31 -14.05 38.90 -42.22
CA SER A 31 -13.40 37.58 -42.29
C SER A 31 -11.98 37.63 -41.74
N LEU A 32 -11.22 38.70 -42.00
CA LEU A 32 -9.89 38.90 -41.43
C LEU A 32 -9.95 39.02 -39.90
N ALA A 33 -10.86 39.84 -39.36
CA ALA A 33 -11.03 39.99 -37.92
C ALA A 33 -11.43 38.68 -37.22
N ASN A 34 -12.35 37.92 -37.82
CA ASN A 34 -12.77 36.62 -37.31
C ASN A 34 -11.63 35.60 -37.32
N SER A 35 -10.86 35.54 -38.42
CA SER A 35 -9.70 34.65 -38.55
C SER A 35 -8.62 34.98 -37.50
N ALA A 36 -8.38 36.26 -37.23
CA ALA A 36 -7.43 36.70 -36.20
C ALA A 36 -7.89 36.30 -34.79
N LEU A 37 -9.18 36.44 -34.47
CA LEU A 37 -9.74 36.01 -33.19
C LEU A 37 -9.60 34.50 -32.98
N ILE A 38 -9.94 33.70 -34.00
CA ILE A 38 -9.80 32.24 -33.95
C ILE A 38 -8.32 31.85 -33.76
N PHE A 39 -7.41 32.49 -34.49
CA PHE A 39 -5.99 32.23 -34.39
C PHE A 39 -5.45 32.54 -32.97
N ILE A 40 -5.84 33.68 -32.39
CA ILE A 40 -5.46 34.05 -31.02
C ILE A 40 -6.03 33.05 -30.01
N ALA A 41 -7.31 32.70 -30.13
CA ALA A 41 -7.97 31.76 -29.23
C ALA A 41 -7.31 30.37 -29.28
N THR A 42 -6.96 29.91 -30.48
CA THR A 42 -6.31 28.60 -30.70
C THR A 42 -4.89 28.61 -30.15
N ASN A 43 -4.13 29.70 -30.33
CA ASN A 43 -2.79 29.85 -29.76
C ASN A 43 -2.83 29.88 -28.22
N ILE A 44 -3.77 30.62 -27.62
CA ILE A 44 -3.94 30.65 -26.16
C ILE A 44 -4.30 29.25 -25.65
N PHE A 45 -5.22 28.54 -26.32
CA PHE A 45 -5.58 27.18 -25.97
C PHE A 45 -4.40 26.22 -26.05
N TYR A 46 -3.60 26.30 -27.13
CA TYR A 46 -2.38 25.52 -27.30
C TYR A 46 -1.37 25.78 -26.17
N LEU A 47 -1.18 27.04 -25.76
CA LEU A 47 -0.31 27.40 -24.64
C LEU A 47 -0.83 26.84 -23.30
N VAL A 48 -2.14 26.86 -23.06
CA VAL A 48 -2.76 26.26 -21.87
C VAL A 48 -2.56 24.75 -21.86
N LEU A 49 -2.74 24.08 -22.99
CA LEU A 49 -2.48 22.65 -23.13
C LEU A 49 -1.01 22.31 -22.88
N LEU A 50 -0.07 23.10 -23.42
CA LEU A 50 1.36 22.91 -23.15
C LEU A 50 1.70 23.11 -21.67
N LYS A 51 1.10 24.09 -20.99
CA LYS A 51 1.29 24.29 -19.55
C LYS A 51 0.73 23.13 -18.72
N GLN A 52 -0.44 22.62 -19.09
CA GLN A 52 -1.05 21.46 -18.43
C GLN A 52 -0.26 20.17 -18.69
N TYR A 53 0.22 19.97 -19.93
CA TYR A 53 1.10 18.88 -20.31
C TYR A 53 2.44 18.93 -19.55
N LYS A 54 3.05 20.12 -19.44
CA LYS A 54 4.28 20.33 -18.67
C LYS A 54 4.07 20.11 -17.17
N SER A 55 2.95 20.53 -16.61
CA SER A 55 2.59 20.29 -15.19
C SER A 55 2.40 18.80 -14.89
N GLN A 56 1.83 18.02 -15.82
CA GLN A 56 1.77 16.56 -15.68
C GLN A 56 3.14 15.90 -15.87
N GLN A 57 3.99 16.44 -16.75
CA GLN A 57 5.37 16.00 -16.85
C GLN A 57 6.21 16.35 -15.61
N GLU A 58 5.93 17.43 -14.87
CA GLU A 58 6.64 17.74 -13.62
C GLU A 58 6.26 16.76 -12.49
N ILE A 59 4.99 16.33 -12.42
CA ILE A 59 4.55 15.25 -11.51
C ILE A 59 5.18 13.89 -11.90
N HIS A 60 5.43 13.65 -13.19
CA HIS A 60 6.14 12.45 -13.67
C HIS A 60 7.68 12.58 -13.61
N LYS A 61 8.25 13.79 -13.72
CA LYS A 61 9.70 14.08 -13.63
C LYS A 61 10.19 14.20 -12.19
N THR A 62 9.32 14.38 -11.20
CA THR A 62 9.68 14.07 -9.80
C THR A 62 10.00 12.57 -9.63
N ASN A 63 9.64 11.71 -10.59
CA ASN A 63 10.06 10.30 -10.65
C ASN A 63 11.15 9.99 -11.69
N GLU A 64 11.73 10.99 -12.37
CA GLU A 64 12.96 10.81 -13.17
C GLU A 64 14.14 11.46 -12.44
N VAL A 65 14.53 10.78 -11.37
CA VAL A 65 15.78 11.03 -10.66
C VAL A 65 16.96 10.73 -11.60
N GLN A 66 18.06 11.47 -11.48
CA GLN A 66 19.26 11.27 -12.29
C GLN A 66 19.79 9.81 -12.16
N PRO A 67 20.33 9.17 -13.22
CA PRO A 67 20.76 7.77 -13.18
C PRO A 67 21.77 7.38 -12.08
N LYS A 68 22.48 8.35 -11.50
CA LYS A 68 23.42 8.15 -10.39
C LYS A 68 22.74 8.25 -9.01
N GLU A 69 21.67 9.04 -8.90
CA GLU A 69 20.87 9.16 -7.68
C GLU A 69 19.80 8.05 -7.57
N ILE A 70 19.24 7.53 -8.69
CA ILE A 70 18.32 6.38 -8.66
C ILE A 70 19.04 5.16 -8.07
N LYS A 71 20.25 4.85 -8.54
CA LYS A 71 21.03 3.72 -8.00
C LYS A 71 21.32 3.91 -6.52
N ASN A 72 21.78 5.08 -6.09
CA ASN A 72 22.11 5.31 -4.68
C ASN A 72 20.87 5.30 -3.78
N THR A 73 19.73 5.81 -4.26
CA THR A 73 18.46 5.81 -3.52
C THR A 73 17.84 4.41 -3.48
N GLN A 74 17.81 3.67 -4.60
CA GLN A 74 17.35 2.28 -4.62
C GLN A 74 18.25 1.37 -3.79
N LEU A 75 19.58 1.50 -3.89
CA LEU A 75 20.52 0.75 -3.06
C LEU A 75 20.33 1.09 -1.58
N LYS A 76 20.14 2.37 -1.23
CA LYS A 76 19.86 2.76 0.14
C LYS A 76 18.52 2.21 0.65
N THR A 77 17.47 2.23 -0.16
CA THR A 77 16.16 1.67 0.19
C THR A 77 16.23 0.15 0.34
N ILE A 78 16.91 -0.55 -0.58
CA ILE A 78 17.14 -2.01 -0.49
C ILE A 78 17.95 -2.34 0.77
N ASN A 79 19.01 -1.59 1.06
CA ASN A 79 19.83 -1.81 2.25
C ASN A 79 19.08 -1.53 3.55
N LEU A 80 18.22 -0.50 3.58
CA LEU A 80 17.39 -0.19 4.75
C LEU A 80 16.35 -1.29 4.98
N PHE A 81 15.67 -1.73 3.93
CA PHE A 81 14.72 -2.84 3.97
C PHE A 81 15.38 -4.13 4.47
N GLN A 82 16.56 -4.46 3.94
CA GLN A 82 17.31 -5.64 4.37
C GLN A 82 17.68 -5.56 5.86
N ALA A 83 18.15 -4.40 6.33
CA ALA A 83 18.49 -4.21 7.74
C ALA A 83 17.27 -4.34 8.68
N GLU A 84 16.10 -3.87 8.24
CA GLU A 84 14.84 -4.03 9.00
C GLU A 84 14.37 -5.49 9.02
N LEU A 85 14.49 -6.20 7.91
CA LEU A 85 14.23 -7.64 7.84
C LEU A 85 15.18 -8.43 8.75
N ASP A 86 16.47 -8.13 8.75
CA ASP A 86 17.45 -8.83 9.57
C ASP A 86 17.14 -8.67 11.07
N LYS A 87 16.74 -7.47 11.50
CA LYS A 87 16.27 -7.22 12.86
C LYS A 87 15.02 -8.04 13.20
N LEU A 88 14.07 -8.13 12.26
CA LEU A 88 12.86 -8.92 12.45
C LEU A 88 13.15 -10.42 12.50
N ASN A 89 14.08 -10.90 11.67
CA ASN A 89 14.53 -12.30 11.67
C ASN A 89 15.21 -12.66 12.99
N LEU A 90 16.12 -11.82 13.49
CA LEU A 90 16.75 -12.02 14.80
C LEU A 90 15.70 -12.09 15.93
N PHE A 91 14.69 -11.22 15.88
CA PHE A 91 13.57 -11.25 16.82
C PHE A 91 12.81 -12.60 16.79
N ILE A 92 12.65 -13.20 15.61
CA ILE A 92 12.03 -14.52 15.46
C ILE A 92 12.94 -15.65 15.95
N GLU A 93 14.24 -15.60 15.62
CA GLU A 93 15.24 -16.59 16.04
C GLU A 93 15.36 -16.66 17.57
N GLU A 94 15.34 -15.50 18.22
CA GLU A 94 15.34 -15.37 19.69
C GLU A 94 14.00 -15.75 20.33
N LYS A 95 13.02 -16.17 19.54
CA LYS A 95 11.65 -16.52 19.97
C LYS A 95 10.92 -15.42 20.73
N LYS A 96 11.32 -14.15 20.57
CA LYS A 96 10.67 -13.01 21.24
C LYS A 96 9.22 -12.80 20.81
N PHE A 97 8.79 -13.46 19.73
CA PHE A 97 7.37 -13.54 19.36
C PHE A 97 6.50 -14.20 20.44
N THR A 98 7.05 -14.89 21.44
CA THR A 98 6.29 -15.44 22.57
C THR A 98 5.97 -14.41 23.65
N GLU A 99 6.41 -13.16 23.52
CA GLU A 99 6.08 -12.10 24.48
C GLU A 99 4.54 -11.92 24.60
N THR A 100 4.06 -11.93 25.84
CA THR A 100 2.64 -11.78 26.15
C THR A 100 2.16 -10.37 25.80
N ASN A 101 1.01 -10.28 25.14
CA ASN A 101 0.41 -9.01 24.72
C ASN A 101 1.39 -8.14 23.92
N LEU A 102 2.20 -8.79 23.07
CA LEU A 102 3.03 -8.12 22.09
C LEU A 102 2.14 -7.39 21.07
N THR A 103 2.39 -6.10 20.91
CA THR A 103 1.72 -5.25 19.92
C THR A 103 2.74 -4.76 18.90
N ILE A 104 2.26 -4.38 17.72
CA ILE A 104 3.14 -3.83 16.68
C ILE A 104 3.86 -2.57 17.16
N LYS A 105 3.21 -1.74 17.99
CA LYS A 105 3.83 -0.57 18.63
C LYS A 105 5.01 -0.95 19.52
N LYS A 106 4.86 -1.99 20.35
CA LYS A 106 5.96 -2.48 21.20
C LYS A 106 7.10 -3.03 20.34
N LEU A 107 6.78 -3.81 19.32
CA LEU A 107 7.79 -4.37 18.42
C LEU A 107 8.56 -3.26 17.67
N ALA A 108 7.85 -2.25 17.17
CA ALA A 108 8.41 -1.08 16.53
C ALA A 108 9.45 -0.37 17.43
N ILE A 109 9.10 -0.14 18.69
CA ILE A 109 10.01 0.43 19.69
C ILE A 109 11.23 -0.48 19.91
N ASN A 110 11.01 -1.79 20.10
CA ASN A 110 12.09 -2.75 20.37
C ASN A 110 13.09 -2.85 19.21
N LEU A 111 12.62 -2.77 17.97
CA LEU A 111 13.48 -2.85 16.77
C LEU A 111 14.03 -1.48 16.34
N SER A 112 13.59 -0.39 17.00
CA SER A 112 13.83 0.98 16.58
C SER A 112 13.42 1.22 15.12
N ILE A 113 12.24 0.73 14.74
CA ILE A 113 11.62 0.88 13.42
C ILE A 113 10.31 1.65 13.61
N PRO A 114 10.02 2.69 12.81
CA PRO A 114 8.72 3.36 12.85
C PRO A 114 7.55 2.39 12.65
N GLU A 115 6.47 2.53 13.42
CA GLU A 115 5.35 1.57 13.39
C GLU A 115 4.72 1.42 12.00
N HIS A 116 4.64 2.51 11.23
CA HIS A 116 4.11 2.47 9.86
C HIS A 116 5.00 1.65 8.93
N GLN A 117 6.33 1.79 9.02
CA GLN A 117 7.29 1.02 8.22
C GLN A 117 7.25 -0.45 8.58
N LEU A 118 7.22 -0.77 9.88
CA LEU A 118 7.08 -2.15 10.32
C LEU A 118 5.77 -2.79 9.85
N ARG A 119 4.67 -2.03 9.82
CA ARG A 119 3.39 -2.49 9.30
C ARG A 119 3.43 -2.74 7.80
N GLU A 120 4.07 -1.85 7.05
CA GLU A 120 4.29 -1.98 5.62
C GLU A 120 5.18 -3.19 5.29
N LEU A 121 6.27 -3.36 6.02
CA LEU A 121 7.16 -4.51 5.97
C LEU A 121 6.38 -5.82 6.15
N ILE A 122 5.58 -5.91 7.21
CA ILE A 122 4.84 -7.14 7.51
C ILE A 122 3.72 -7.39 6.50
N ASN A 123 2.97 -6.34 6.11
CA ASN A 123 1.77 -6.54 5.31
C ASN A 123 2.03 -6.61 3.82
N GLN A 124 2.87 -5.70 3.30
CA GLN A 124 3.10 -5.56 1.88
C GLN A 124 4.27 -6.41 1.42
N GLN A 125 5.39 -6.35 2.15
CA GLN A 125 6.63 -7.00 1.72
C GLN A 125 6.66 -8.49 2.11
N LEU A 126 6.20 -8.83 3.32
CA LEU A 126 6.10 -10.22 3.79
C LEU A 126 4.75 -10.87 3.48
N GLY A 127 3.75 -10.10 3.03
CA GLY A 127 2.46 -10.62 2.58
C GLY A 127 1.51 -11.09 3.69
N PHE A 128 1.75 -10.73 4.95
CA PHE A 128 0.83 -11.07 6.03
C PHE A 128 -0.40 -10.15 6.01
N LYS A 129 -1.58 -10.69 6.34
CA LYS A 129 -2.82 -9.88 6.36
C LYS A 129 -2.75 -8.76 7.42
N ASN A 130 -2.10 -9.04 8.54
CA ASN A 130 -1.89 -8.13 9.66
C ASN A 130 -0.82 -8.67 10.63
N PHE A 131 -0.43 -7.84 11.60
CA PHE A 131 0.53 -8.21 12.63
C PHE A 131 0.15 -9.48 13.42
N SER A 132 -1.13 -9.69 13.71
CA SER A 132 -1.57 -10.90 14.42
C SER A 132 -1.37 -12.15 13.57
N SER A 133 -1.62 -12.09 12.26
CA SER A 133 -1.35 -13.21 11.36
C SER A 133 0.14 -13.53 11.26
N PHE A 134 1.00 -12.51 11.29
CA PHE A 134 2.45 -12.67 11.40
C PHE A 134 2.84 -13.38 12.71
N LEU A 135 2.34 -12.94 13.87
CA LEU A 135 2.65 -13.64 15.13
C LEU A 135 2.14 -15.09 15.12
N ASN A 136 0.94 -15.32 14.58
CA ASN A 136 0.33 -16.65 14.57
C ASN A 136 1.10 -17.63 13.66
N SER A 137 1.68 -17.16 12.54
CA SER A 137 2.49 -18.00 11.65
C SER A 137 3.74 -18.56 12.33
N HIS A 138 4.25 -17.90 13.38
CA HIS A 138 5.37 -18.39 14.19
C HIS A 138 4.91 -19.12 15.47
N ARG A 139 3.87 -18.60 16.14
CA ARG A 139 3.38 -19.18 17.41
C ARG A 139 2.70 -20.54 17.22
N VAL A 140 1.94 -20.76 16.15
CA VAL A 140 1.24 -22.04 15.95
C VAL A 140 2.22 -23.20 15.68
N PRO A 141 3.23 -23.07 14.81
CA PRO A 141 4.27 -24.09 14.69
C PRO A 141 4.98 -24.38 16.02
N ALA A 142 5.29 -23.35 16.82
CA ALA A 142 5.88 -23.55 18.14
C ALA A 142 4.96 -24.32 19.10
N ALA A 143 3.64 -24.11 19.04
CA ALA A 143 2.65 -24.89 19.78
C ALA A 143 2.65 -26.35 19.34
N CYS A 144 2.70 -26.61 18.02
CA CYS A 144 2.79 -27.96 17.48
C CYS A 144 4.01 -28.70 18.03
N SER A 145 5.18 -28.05 18.05
CA SER A 145 6.40 -28.63 18.64
C SER A 145 6.22 -28.95 20.13
N GLN A 146 5.57 -28.08 20.92
CA GLN A 146 5.29 -28.38 22.33
C GLN A 146 4.28 -29.53 22.51
N PHE A 147 3.32 -29.71 21.60
CA PHE A 147 2.37 -30.83 21.69
C PHE A 147 2.99 -32.19 21.32
N GLN A 148 4.08 -32.19 20.55
CA GLN A 148 4.83 -33.40 20.19
C GLN A 148 5.85 -33.80 21.25
N ASP A 149 6.26 -32.86 22.12
CA ASP A 149 7.21 -33.11 23.20
C ASP A 149 6.58 -33.93 24.33
N ILE A 150 7.19 -35.08 24.63
CA ILE A 150 6.72 -36.04 25.63
C ILE A 150 6.64 -35.41 27.04
N ASN A 151 7.52 -34.44 27.33
CA ASN A 151 7.56 -33.75 28.61
C ASN A 151 6.36 -32.81 28.79
N ASN A 152 5.74 -32.38 27.69
CA ASN A 152 4.63 -31.43 27.66
C ASN A 152 3.25 -32.10 27.51
N ILE A 153 3.17 -33.43 27.47
CA ILE A 153 1.90 -34.17 27.28
C ILE A 153 0.83 -33.77 28.29
N ARG A 154 1.21 -33.63 29.57
CA ARG A 154 0.30 -33.27 30.67
C ARG A 154 0.09 -31.77 30.83
N LYS A 155 0.87 -30.94 30.14
CA LYS A 155 0.80 -29.49 30.26
C LYS A 155 -0.54 -28.99 29.71
N PRO A 156 -1.34 -28.22 30.45
CA PRO A 156 -2.62 -27.72 29.95
C PRO A 156 -2.45 -26.94 28.65
N ILE A 157 -3.42 -27.07 27.73
CA ILE A 157 -3.40 -26.35 26.44
C ILE A 157 -3.34 -24.83 26.68
N LEU A 158 -4.08 -24.34 27.69
CA LEU A 158 -4.03 -22.94 28.09
C LEU A 158 -2.62 -22.51 28.50
N SER A 159 -1.91 -23.31 29.29
CA SER A 159 -0.53 -22.99 29.70
C SER A 159 0.39 -22.86 28.48
N ILE A 160 0.30 -23.77 27.51
CA ILE A 160 1.07 -23.68 26.26
C ILE A 160 0.70 -22.42 25.46
N ALA A 161 -0.58 -22.06 25.41
CA ALA A 161 -1.02 -20.82 24.76
C ALA A 161 -0.44 -19.58 25.44
N LEU A 162 -0.46 -19.51 26.78
CA LEU A 162 0.08 -18.39 27.54
C LEU A 162 1.60 -18.27 27.35
N ASP A 163 2.33 -19.39 27.36
CA ASP A 163 3.78 -19.42 27.15
C ASP A 163 4.18 -18.98 25.74
N LEU A 164 3.26 -19.06 24.78
CA LEU A 164 3.44 -18.58 23.41
C LEU A 164 2.92 -17.16 23.22
N GLY A 165 2.59 -16.45 24.30
CA GLY A 165 2.25 -15.04 24.32
C GLY A 165 0.80 -14.73 23.95
N TYR A 166 -0.10 -15.72 23.94
CA TYR A 166 -1.53 -15.46 23.83
C TYR A 166 -2.07 -14.97 25.18
N GLY A 167 -2.99 -14.00 25.16
CA GLY A 167 -3.62 -13.49 26.38
C GLY A 167 -4.77 -14.35 26.91
N SER A 168 -5.29 -15.28 26.10
CA SER A 168 -6.38 -16.19 26.48
C SER A 168 -6.51 -17.36 25.49
N ILE A 169 -7.32 -18.35 25.84
CA ILE A 169 -7.54 -19.57 25.03
C ILE A 169 -8.29 -19.29 23.72
N GLY A 170 -9.21 -18.33 23.69
CA GLY A 170 -10.08 -18.07 22.53
C GLY A 170 -9.30 -17.69 21.26
N PRO A 171 -8.44 -16.65 21.31
CA PRO A 171 -7.57 -16.28 20.19
C PRO A 171 -6.64 -17.41 19.74
N PHE A 172 -6.07 -18.16 20.69
CA PHE A 172 -5.21 -19.30 20.39
C PHE A 172 -5.96 -20.38 19.61
N ASN A 173 -7.13 -20.81 20.09
CA ASN A 173 -7.92 -21.86 19.43
C ASN A 173 -8.30 -21.49 17.99
N ARG A 174 -8.66 -20.22 17.75
CA ARG A 174 -8.96 -19.72 16.39
C ARG A 174 -7.71 -19.79 15.51
N ALA A 175 -6.62 -19.15 15.93
CA ALA A 175 -5.36 -19.13 15.18
C ALA A 175 -4.85 -20.54 14.86
N PHE A 176 -4.92 -21.44 15.84
CA PHE A 176 -4.48 -22.83 15.68
C PHE A 176 -5.35 -23.58 14.68
N LYS A 177 -6.69 -23.46 14.75
CA LYS A 177 -7.59 -24.09 13.79
C LYS A 177 -7.40 -23.54 12.37
N ASP A 178 -7.21 -22.22 12.25
CA ASP A 178 -7.02 -21.55 10.96
C ASP A 178 -5.73 -22.01 10.26
N ILE A 179 -4.64 -22.20 11.01
CA ILE A 179 -3.33 -22.58 10.45
C ILE A 179 -3.15 -24.10 10.35
N ALA A 180 -3.57 -24.87 11.37
CA ALA A 180 -3.33 -26.31 11.45
C ALA A 180 -4.51 -27.17 10.94
N GLY A 181 -5.66 -26.56 10.65
CA GLY A 181 -6.87 -27.24 10.14
C GLY A 181 -7.65 -28.05 11.17
N LYS A 182 -7.19 -28.14 12.42
CA LYS A 182 -7.80 -28.91 13.53
C LYS A 182 -7.65 -28.16 14.84
N THR A 183 -8.44 -28.51 15.84
CA THR A 183 -8.33 -27.90 17.17
C THR A 183 -7.05 -28.36 17.89
N PRO A 184 -6.52 -27.58 18.86
CA PRO A 184 -5.36 -27.98 19.65
C PRO A 184 -5.54 -29.33 20.36
N THR A 185 -6.75 -29.60 20.85
CA THR A 185 -7.11 -30.86 21.52
C THR A 185 -7.03 -32.04 20.56
N GLU A 186 -7.62 -31.92 19.36
CA GLU A 186 -7.54 -32.95 18.32
C GLU A 186 -6.10 -33.18 17.86
N TYR A 187 -5.32 -32.10 17.70
CA TYR A 187 -3.92 -32.20 17.34
C TYR A 187 -3.11 -32.97 18.39
N ARG A 188 -3.27 -32.62 19.67
CA ARG A 188 -2.54 -33.25 20.77
C ARG A 188 -2.87 -34.74 20.92
N LYS A 189 -4.15 -35.13 20.77
CA LYS A 189 -4.58 -36.53 20.91
C LYS A 189 -3.83 -37.50 20.00
N GLN A 190 -3.28 -37.03 18.87
CA GLN A 190 -2.50 -37.86 17.96
C GLN A 190 -1.15 -38.31 18.54
N TYR A 191 -0.67 -37.64 19.60
CA TYR A 191 0.63 -37.91 20.24
C TYR A 191 0.50 -38.50 21.65
N ILE A 192 -0.71 -38.58 22.17
CA ILE A 192 -1.00 -39.29 23.41
C ILE A 192 -1.20 -40.76 23.03
N LYS A 193 -0.21 -41.62 23.32
CA LYS A 193 -0.39 -43.06 23.19
C LYS A 193 -1.56 -43.53 24.09
N PRO A 194 -2.42 -44.45 23.63
CA PRO A 194 -3.48 -45.01 24.44
C PRO A 194 -2.96 -45.73 25.69
#